data_AF-A0A1H8E120-F1
#
_entry.id   AF-A0A1H8E120-F1
#
_cell.length_a   1.000
_cell.length_b   1.000
_cell.length_c   1.000
_cell.angle_alpha   90.00
_cell.angle_beta   90.00
_cell.angle_gamma   90.00
#
_symmetry.space_group_name_H-M   'P 1'
#
loop_
_entity.id
_entity.type
_entity.pdbx_description
1 polymer ?
#
loop_
_entity_poly.entity_id
_entity_poly.type
_entity_poly.pdbx_seq_one_letter_code
_entity_poly.pdbx_strand_id
1 'polypeptide(L)'
;MIDFKNILQKKFSKSGDSELIGYSYENGKISLDIKLEEDDILNIQFETEILYAKNIELRSPFNVGYFECIKLSDVLKIENNHYSFSGGFVDIMKAQRKKINLAFGLPISNYTHLITFCNSSINLAFIVNENNNYKFESY
;
A
#
# COMPACT_ATOMS: atom_id res chain seq x y z
N MET A 1 -13.68 13.70 11.52
CA MET A 1 -13.17 13.28 10.19
C MET A 1 -12.87 11.80 10.31
N ILE A 2 -13.45 10.95 9.47
CA ILE A 2 -13.17 9.51 9.53
C ILE A 2 -11.74 9.31 9.04
N ASP A 3 -10.89 8.74 9.87
CA ASP A 3 -9.47 8.53 9.56
C ASP A 3 -9.35 7.46 8.47
N PHE A 4 -8.88 7.86 7.28
CA PHE A 4 -8.69 7.00 6.10
C PHE A 4 -7.89 5.75 6.44
N LYS A 5 -6.84 5.91 7.26
CA LYS A 5 -6.03 4.80 7.75
C LYS A 5 -6.87 3.79 8.54
N ASN A 6 -7.79 4.25 9.39
CA ASN A 6 -8.66 3.35 10.16
C ASN A 6 -9.72 2.65 9.29
N ILE A 7 -10.23 3.31 8.23
CA ILE A 7 -11.12 2.66 7.26
C ILE A 7 -10.38 1.52 6.58
N LEU A 8 -9.18 1.80 6.06
CA LEU A 8 -8.33 0.80 5.40
C LEU A 8 -7.95 -0.31 6.35
N GLN A 9 -7.50 0.03 7.56
CA GLN A 9 -7.12 -0.95 8.56
C GLN A 9 -8.29 -1.85 8.93
N LYS A 10 -9.52 -1.35 8.98
CA LYS A 10 -10.71 -2.18 9.24
C LYS A 10 -11.03 -3.13 8.07
N LYS A 11 -10.75 -2.72 6.84
CA LYS A 11 -10.92 -3.59 5.65
C LYS A 11 -9.80 -4.63 5.58
N PHE A 12 -8.56 -4.23 5.85
CA PHE A 12 -7.39 -5.11 5.90
C PHE A 12 -7.36 -6.00 7.14
N SER A 13 -7.98 -5.61 8.25
CA SER A 13 -8.07 -6.48 9.43
C SER A 13 -9.04 -7.64 9.21
N LYS A 14 -10.03 -7.48 8.33
CA LYS A 14 -10.81 -8.61 7.82
C LYS A 14 -9.97 -9.54 6.93
N SER A 15 -8.83 -9.05 6.47
CA SER A 15 -7.90 -9.76 5.60
C SER A 15 -6.65 -10.25 6.36
N GLY A 16 -6.80 -10.64 7.63
CA GLY A 16 -5.72 -11.28 8.39
C GLY A 16 -5.29 -12.58 7.69
N ASP A 17 -3.98 -12.78 7.51
CA ASP A 17 -3.39 -13.86 6.70
C ASP A 17 -4.08 -14.07 5.35
N SER A 18 -4.36 -12.98 4.63
CA SER A 18 -5.05 -13.05 3.35
C SER A 18 -4.14 -13.36 2.17
N GLU A 19 -4.75 -14.03 1.21
CA GLU A 19 -4.09 -14.47 0.00
C GLU A 19 -4.31 -13.42 -1.10
N LEU A 20 -3.23 -12.81 -1.59
CA LEU A 20 -3.30 -12.01 -2.81
C LEU A 20 -3.39 -12.98 -4.00
N ILE A 21 -4.61 -13.15 -4.52
CA ILE A 21 -4.89 -14.07 -5.63
C ILE A 21 -4.73 -13.40 -7.00
N GLY A 22 -4.83 -12.06 -7.05
CA GLY A 22 -4.66 -11.30 -8.28
C GLY A 22 -4.37 -9.82 -8.04
N TYR A 23 -3.65 -9.20 -8.97
CA TYR A 23 -3.60 -7.75 -9.10
C TYR A 23 -3.45 -7.33 -10.55
N SER A 24 -3.95 -6.14 -10.88
CA SER A 24 -3.73 -5.49 -12.16
C SER A 24 -3.46 -4.01 -11.98
N TYR A 25 -2.69 -3.43 -12.90
CA TYR A 25 -2.43 -2.00 -12.93
C TYR A 25 -2.67 -1.47 -14.35
N GLU A 26 -3.75 -0.72 -14.51
CA GLU A 26 -4.18 -0.19 -15.79
C GLU A 26 -4.76 1.21 -15.61
N ASN A 27 -4.43 2.13 -16.53
CA ASN A 27 -4.99 3.48 -16.57
C ASN A 27 -4.89 4.25 -15.22
N GLY A 28 -3.75 4.14 -14.53
CA GLY A 28 -3.53 4.84 -13.25
C GLY A 28 -4.34 4.26 -12.08
N LYS A 29 -4.84 3.03 -12.21
CA LYS A 29 -5.58 2.34 -11.16
C LYS A 29 -4.96 1.00 -10.89
N ILE A 30 -4.77 0.70 -9.61
CA ILE A 30 -4.46 -0.63 -9.14
C ILE A 30 -5.72 -1.31 -8.64
N SER A 31 -5.94 -2.54 -9.10
CA SER A 31 -7.00 -3.43 -8.63
C SER A 31 -6.36 -4.64 -7.97
N LEU A 32 -6.90 -5.06 -6.83
CA LEU A 32 -6.41 -6.16 -6.00
C LEU A 32 -7.56 -7.11 -5.73
N ASP A 33 -7.32 -8.39 -5.96
CA ASP A 33 -8.21 -9.47 -5.57
C ASP A 33 -7.60 -10.20 -4.37
N ILE A 34 -8.27 -10.11 -3.24
CA ILE A 34 -7.79 -10.60 -1.96
C ILE A 34 -8.77 -11.64 -1.47
N LYS A 35 -8.30 -12.88 -1.28
CA LYS A 35 -9.10 -13.93 -0.66
C LYS A 35 -9.03 -13.79 0.85
N LEU A 36 -10.20 -13.68 1.48
CA LEU A 36 -10.36 -13.59 2.93
C LEU A 36 -10.59 -14.98 3.54
N GLU A 37 -10.69 -15.05 4.87
CA GLU A 37 -11.23 -16.22 5.56
C GLU A 37 -12.68 -16.46 5.08
N GLU A 38 -13.10 -17.73 4.99
CA GLU A 38 -14.44 -18.16 4.50
C GLU A 38 -14.68 -18.15 2.97
N ASP A 39 -13.62 -18.13 2.15
CA ASP A 39 -13.67 -18.13 0.68
C ASP A 39 -14.26 -16.85 0.03
N ASP A 40 -14.56 -15.82 0.81
CA ASP A 40 -14.95 -14.49 0.32
C ASP A 40 -13.81 -13.83 -0.47
N ILE A 41 -14.16 -13.15 -1.58
CA ILE A 41 -13.21 -12.35 -2.36
C ILE A 41 -13.48 -10.87 -2.15
N LEU A 42 -12.47 -10.17 -1.63
CA LEU A 42 -12.45 -8.72 -1.51
C LEU A 42 -11.70 -8.12 -2.70
N ASN A 43 -12.44 -7.46 -3.59
CA ASN A 43 -11.87 -6.61 -4.63
C ASN A 43 -11.63 -5.19 -4.08
N ILE A 44 -10.40 -4.71 -4.23
CA ILE A 44 -10.00 -3.37 -3.82
C ILE A 44 -9.42 -2.62 -5.00
N GLN A 45 -9.86 -1.38 -5.21
CA GLN A 45 -9.35 -0.50 -6.25
C GLN A 45 -8.88 0.83 -5.70
N PHE A 46 -7.71 1.30 -6.14
CA PHE A 46 -7.17 2.62 -5.84
C PHE A 46 -6.63 3.31 -7.08
N GLU A 47 -6.76 4.64 -7.12
CA GLU A 47 -5.99 5.47 -8.04
C GLU A 47 -4.55 5.62 -7.52
N THR A 48 -3.58 5.33 -8.38
CA THR A 48 -2.15 5.48 -8.07
C THR A 48 -1.35 5.61 -9.36
N GLU A 49 -0.28 6.39 -9.32
CA GLU A 49 0.72 6.48 -10.40
C GLU A 49 2.04 5.81 -10.02
N ILE A 50 2.20 5.47 -8.73
CA ILE A 50 3.45 5.01 -8.14
C ILE A 50 3.21 3.64 -7.54
N LEU A 51 3.73 2.65 -8.24
CA LEU A 51 3.58 1.25 -7.91
C LEU A 51 4.95 0.57 -7.92
N TYR A 52 5.19 -0.22 -6.90
CA TYR A 52 6.21 -1.24 -6.85
C TYR A 52 5.51 -2.60 -6.75
N ALA A 53 5.83 -3.49 -7.69
CA ALA A 53 5.43 -4.89 -7.63
C ALA A 53 6.68 -5.76 -7.81
N LYS A 54 6.91 -6.68 -6.88
CA LYS A 54 7.84 -7.79 -7.08
C LYS A 54 7.17 -8.82 -7.98
N ASN A 55 7.93 -9.70 -8.64
CA ASN A 55 7.32 -10.86 -9.29
C ASN A 55 6.67 -11.74 -8.21
N ILE A 56 5.34 -11.66 -8.08
CA ILE A 56 4.55 -12.44 -7.12
C ILE A 56 4.12 -13.73 -7.83
N GLU A 57 4.56 -14.87 -7.31
CA GLU A 57 3.98 -16.15 -7.73
C GLU A 57 2.61 -16.31 -7.08
N LEU A 58 1.55 -16.03 -7.83
CA LEU A 58 0.15 -16.06 -7.35
C LEU A 58 -0.38 -17.45 -6.99
N ARG A 59 0.39 -18.53 -7.23
CA ARG A 59 -0.06 -19.94 -7.05
C ARG A 59 0.67 -20.68 -5.93
N SER A 60 1.31 -19.96 -5.02
CA SER A 60 2.26 -20.52 -4.05
C SER A 60 1.87 -20.09 -2.64
N PRO A 61 2.07 -20.89 -1.58
CA PRO A 61 1.74 -20.49 -0.20
C PRO A 61 2.45 -19.19 0.26
N PHE A 62 3.38 -18.67 -0.54
CA PHE A 62 4.02 -17.37 -0.35
C PHE A 62 3.13 -16.17 -0.73
N ASN A 63 1.94 -16.35 -1.28
CA ASN A 63 1.00 -15.25 -1.57
C ASN A 63 0.09 -14.90 -0.39
N VAL A 64 0.25 -15.59 0.75
CA VAL A 64 -0.36 -15.23 2.03
C VAL A 64 0.46 -14.13 2.69
N GLY A 65 -0.21 -13.07 3.15
CA GLY A 65 0.43 -11.94 3.80
C GLY A 65 -0.57 -11.00 4.45
N TYR A 66 -0.09 -9.80 4.78
CA TYR A 66 -0.91 -8.76 5.37
C TYR A 66 -0.72 -7.43 4.63
N PHE A 67 -1.77 -6.62 4.65
CA PHE A 67 -1.72 -5.25 4.17
C PHE A 67 -1.38 -4.30 5.31
N GLU A 68 -0.52 -3.32 5.01
CA GLU A 68 -0.19 -2.21 5.91
C GLU A 68 -0.51 -0.89 5.22
N CYS A 69 -1.08 0.06 5.97
CA CYS A 69 -1.29 1.42 5.51
C CYS A 69 -0.54 2.39 6.42
N ILE A 70 0.38 3.16 5.83
CA ILE A 70 1.22 4.13 6.52
C ILE A 70 0.90 5.51 5.99
N LYS A 71 0.60 6.46 6.88
CA LYS A 71 0.52 7.87 6.51
C LYS A 71 1.93 8.42 6.34
N LEU A 72 2.23 8.95 5.16
CA LEU A 72 3.60 9.34 4.79
C LEU A 72 4.14 10.47 5.66
N SER A 73 3.28 11.41 6.08
CA SER A 73 3.66 12.50 7.00
C SER A 73 4.09 12.02 8.39
N ASP A 74 3.74 10.80 8.77
CA ASP A 74 4.11 10.24 10.08
C ASP A 74 5.53 9.68 10.07
N VAL A 75 6.08 9.39 8.88
CA VAL A 75 7.36 8.69 8.72
C VAL A 75 8.39 9.49 7.90
N LEU A 76 7.98 10.57 7.24
CA LEU A 76 8.84 11.44 6.43
C LEU A 76 8.76 12.88 6.87
N LYS A 77 9.85 13.61 6.61
CA LYS A 77 9.86 15.06 6.75
C LYS A 77 9.19 15.70 5.54
N ILE A 78 8.75 16.94 5.75
CA ILE A 78 8.16 17.77 4.72
C ILE A 78 9.05 19.00 4.56
N GLU A 79 9.57 19.20 3.36
CA GLU A 79 10.42 20.35 3.01
C GLU A 79 9.87 20.93 1.70
N ASN A 80 9.56 22.24 1.70
CA ASN A 80 8.97 22.93 0.55
C ASN A 80 7.74 22.20 -0.06
N ASN A 81 6.84 21.69 0.79
CA ASN A 81 5.66 20.90 0.40
C ASN A 81 5.94 19.56 -0.30
N HIS A 82 7.17 19.04 -0.20
CA HIS A 82 7.54 17.74 -0.73
C HIS A 82 8.07 16.83 0.38
N TYR A 83 7.90 15.52 0.22
CA TYR A 83 8.47 14.58 1.15
C TYR A 83 9.99 14.53 1.01
N SER A 84 10.65 14.67 2.15
CA SER A 84 12.10 14.61 2.29
C SER A 84 12.47 13.63 3.40
N PHE A 85 13.73 13.22 3.38
CA PHE A 85 14.27 12.30 4.36
C PHE A 85 15.07 13.04 5.41
N SER A 86 14.96 12.61 6.66
CA SER A 86 15.91 13.01 7.70
C SER A 86 16.53 11.81 8.35
N GLY A 87 17.83 11.65 8.14
CA GLY A 87 18.58 10.62 8.80
C GLY A 87 19.87 10.32 8.07
N GLY A 88 20.67 9.46 8.68
CA GLY A 88 21.89 8.96 8.07
C GLY A 88 21.61 7.81 7.10
N PHE A 89 22.68 7.18 6.63
CA PHE A 89 22.63 6.02 5.75
C PHE A 89 21.72 4.89 6.27
N VAL A 90 21.76 4.61 7.58
CA VAL A 90 20.94 3.56 8.21
C VAL A 90 19.45 3.80 8.01
N ASP A 91 19.03 5.06 8.12
CA ASP A 91 17.63 5.43 8.03
C ASP A 91 17.16 5.36 6.57
N ILE A 92 18.02 5.73 5.61
CA ILE A 92 17.78 5.54 4.17
C ILE A 92 17.57 4.05 3.85
N MET A 93 18.43 3.18 4.39
CA MET A 93 18.31 1.73 4.18
C MET A 93 17.01 1.16 4.78
N LYS A 94 16.56 1.68 5.94
CA LYS A 94 15.26 1.32 6.51
C LYS A 94 14.11 1.79 5.62
N ALA A 95 14.17 3.02 5.09
CA ALA A 95 13.17 3.56 4.19
C ALA A 95 13.07 2.72 2.91
N GLN A 96 14.20 2.28 2.35
CA GLN A 96 14.24 1.41 1.18
C GLN A 96 13.62 0.03 1.46
N ARG A 97 13.95 -0.59 2.61
CA ARG A 97 13.36 -1.88 3.01
C ARG A 97 11.84 -1.79 3.17
N LYS A 98 11.33 -0.66 3.67
CA LYS A 98 9.91 -0.39 3.83
C LYS A 98 9.24 0.22 2.59
N LYS A 99 9.96 0.41 1.48
CA LYS A 99 9.50 1.10 0.26
C LYS A 99 8.99 2.53 0.48
N ILE A 100 9.32 3.15 1.61
CA ILE A 100 8.99 4.55 1.91
C ILE A 100 9.74 5.49 0.94
N ASN A 101 10.88 5.05 0.41
CA ASN A 101 11.63 5.78 -0.61
C ASN A 101 10.84 6.06 -1.90
N LEU A 102 9.73 5.34 -2.16
CA LEU A 102 8.83 5.63 -3.27
C LEU A 102 8.20 7.03 -3.16
N ALA A 103 8.11 7.58 -1.94
CA ALA A 103 7.48 8.87 -1.70
C ALA A 103 8.44 10.06 -1.82
N PHE A 104 9.74 9.84 -1.99
CA PHE A 104 10.73 10.91 -1.93
C PHE A 104 10.56 11.91 -3.06
N GLY A 105 10.57 13.20 -2.72
CA GLY A 105 10.39 14.30 -3.67
C GLY A 105 8.96 14.43 -4.19
N LEU A 106 8.00 13.66 -3.68
CA LEU A 106 6.61 13.78 -4.09
C LEU A 106 5.89 14.91 -3.33
N PRO A 107 4.96 15.63 -3.98
CA PRO A 107 4.17 16.68 -3.36
C PRO A 107 3.17 16.09 -2.36
N ILE A 108 3.16 16.62 -1.13
CA ILE A 108 2.33 16.10 -0.03
C ILE A 108 0.82 16.22 -0.30
N SER A 109 0.42 17.14 -1.19
CA SER A 109 -0.98 17.36 -1.56
C SER A 109 -1.57 16.20 -2.38
N ASN A 110 -0.72 15.49 -3.12
CA ASN A 110 -1.16 14.49 -4.10
C ASN A 110 -0.93 13.06 -3.60
N TYR A 111 -0.07 12.88 -2.60
CA TYR A 111 0.39 11.60 -2.14
C TYR A 111 0.36 11.61 -0.61
N THR A 112 -0.49 10.82 0.03
CA THR A 112 -0.72 10.92 1.49
C THR A 112 -0.42 9.64 2.22
N HIS A 113 -0.65 8.48 1.59
CA HIS A 113 -0.51 7.18 2.22
C HIS A 113 0.28 6.21 1.34
N LEU A 114 1.08 5.36 1.97
CA LEU A 114 1.71 4.19 1.37
C LEU A 114 0.95 2.96 1.83
N ILE A 115 0.48 2.16 0.88
CA ILE A 115 -0.12 0.86 1.14
C ILE A 115 0.86 -0.20 0.67
N THR A 116 1.09 -1.21 1.50
CA THR A 116 1.97 -2.33 1.18
C THR A 116 1.26 -3.67 1.39
N PHE A 117 1.61 -4.66 0.58
CA PHE A 117 1.32 -6.07 0.83
C PHE A 117 2.63 -6.79 1.15
N CYS A 118 2.68 -7.41 2.33
CA CYS A 118 3.90 -7.93 2.93
C CYS A 118 3.73 -9.37 3.41
N ASN A 119 4.77 -10.18 3.21
CA ASN A 119 4.95 -11.48 3.87
C ASN A 119 6.34 -11.49 4.54
N SER A 120 7.23 -12.41 4.16
CA SER A 120 8.69 -12.31 4.41
C SER A 120 9.36 -11.07 3.77
N SER A 121 8.75 -10.48 2.74
CA SER A 121 9.20 -9.24 2.09
C SER A 121 8.02 -8.42 1.58
N ILE A 122 8.27 -7.16 1.23
CA ILE A 122 7.27 -6.32 0.57
C ILE A 122 7.14 -6.79 -0.87
N ASN A 123 5.96 -7.29 -1.23
CA ASN A 123 5.65 -7.83 -2.55
C ASN A 123 4.95 -6.79 -3.44
N LEU A 124 4.12 -5.94 -2.81
CA LEU A 124 3.44 -4.84 -3.47
C LEU A 124 3.57 -3.60 -2.60
N ALA A 125 3.79 -2.44 -3.19
CA ALA A 125 3.74 -1.17 -2.50
C ALA A 125 3.25 -0.09 -3.47
N PHE A 126 2.29 0.73 -3.05
CA PHE A 126 1.76 1.80 -3.88
C PHE A 126 1.32 2.99 -3.04
N ILE A 127 1.38 4.17 -3.65
CA ILE A 127 1.08 5.43 -2.98
C ILE A 127 -0.27 5.95 -3.43
N VAL A 128 -1.10 6.35 -2.48
CA VAL A 128 -2.46 6.84 -2.73
C VAL A 128 -2.67 8.21 -2.13
N ASN A 129 -3.72 8.88 -2.61
CA ASN A 129 -4.30 10.05 -1.95
C ASN A 129 -5.58 9.65 -1.23
N GLU A 130 -5.72 10.00 0.05
CA GLU A 130 -6.96 9.77 0.82
C GLU A 130 -8.18 10.48 0.22
N ASN A 131 -7.95 11.53 -0.58
CA ASN A 131 -9.01 12.30 -1.24
C ASN A 131 -9.39 11.74 -2.61
N ASN A 132 -8.64 10.77 -3.15
CA ASN A 132 -8.96 10.15 -4.43
C ASN A 132 -10.01 9.05 -4.26
N ASN A 133 -10.61 8.64 -5.37
CA ASN A 133 -11.60 7.58 -5.37
C ASN A 133 -10.94 6.22 -5.09
N TYR A 134 -11.61 5.43 -4.25
CA TYR A 134 -11.28 4.04 -3.98
C TYR A 134 -12.55 3.20 -3.88
N LYS A 135 -12.46 1.91 -4.17
CA LYS A 135 -13.59 0.97 -4.12
C LYS A 135 -13.25 -0.27 -3.30
N PHE A 136 -14.25 -0.78 -2.59
CA PHE A 136 -14.23 -2.05 -1.88
C PHE A 136 -15.49 -2.82 -2.22
N GLU A 137 -15.35 -3.96 -2.91
CA GLU A 137 -16.46 -4.85 -3.26
C GLU A 137 -16.14 -6.24 -2.71
N SER A 138 -17.11 -6.88 -2.06
CA SER A 138 -16.98 -8.24 -1.54
C SER A 138 -18.02 -9.12 -2.20
N TYR A 139 -17.60 -10.28 -2.69
CA TYR A 139 -18.42 -11.25 -3.42
C TYR A 139 -18.38 -12.62 -2.75
#